data_AF-A0A080MAN9-F1
#
_entry.id   AF-A0A080MAN9-F1
#
_cell.length_a   1.000
_cell.length_b   1.000
_cell.length_c   1.000
_cell.angle_alpha   90.00
_cell.angle_beta   90.00
_cell.angle_gamma   90.00
#
_symmetry.space_group_name_H-M   'P 1'
#
loop_
_entity.id
_entity.type
_entity.pdbx_description
1 polymer ?
#
loop_
_entity_poly.entity_id
_entity_poly.type
_entity_poly.pdbx_seq_one_letter_code
_entity_poly.pdbx_strand_id
1 'polypeptide(L)' 'MNAKRITTPSPEGQKQLDALRKSVANVLEKKRRLGQYAVTWENGKPVVRGEDAPVAPAGAR' A
#
# COMPACT_ATOMS: atom_id res chain seq x y z
N MET A 1 7.27 5.45 21.85
CA MET A 1 7.65 6.53 20.90
C MET A 1 6.41 7.39 20.65
N ASN A 2 6.36 8.61 21.17
CA ASN A 2 5.23 9.53 20.99
C ASN A 2 5.56 10.53 19.87
N ALA A 3 5.41 10.11 18.62
CA ALA A 3 5.43 11.06 17.51
C ALA A 3 4.15 11.90 17.60
N LYS A 4 4.28 13.23 17.72
CA LYS A 4 3.15 14.17 17.60
C LYS A 4 2.40 13.82 16.32
N ARG A 5 1.12 13.44 16.45
CA ARG A 5 0.27 13.08 15.32
C ARG A 5 -0.04 14.36 14.55
N ILE A 6 0.77 14.66 13.55
CA ILE A 6 0.50 15.75 12.61
C ILE A 6 -0.62 15.25 11.70
N THR A 7 -1.86 15.65 12.00
CA THR A 7 -3.06 15.21 11.27
C THR A 7 -3.17 15.86 9.89
N THR A 8 -2.49 16.99 9.68
CA THR A 8 -2.47 17.74 8.42
C THR A 8 -1.02 18.03 8.02
N PRO A 9 -0.51 17.48 6.91
CA PRO A 9 0.83 17.78 6.42
C PRO A 9 0.99 19.28 6.10
N SER A 10 2.22 19.80 6.18
CA SER A 10 2.54 21.09 5.57
C SER A 10 2.34 21.02 4.04
N PRO A 11 2.27 22.15 3.31
CA PRO A 11 2.18 22.13 1.85
C PRO A 11 3.27 21.30 1.17
N GLU A 12 4.50 21.35 1.68
CA GLU A 12 5.64 20.54 1.22
C GLU A 12 5.43 19.07 1.56
N GLY A 13 4.96 18.77 2.78
CA GLY A 13 4.64 17.41 3.21
C GLY A 13 3.52 16.78 2.37
N GLN A 14 2.54 17.58 1.95
CA GLN A 14 1.46 17.14 1.06
C GLN A 14 2.02 16.78 -0.33
N LYS A 15 2.90 17.63 -0.89
CA LYS A 15 3.57 17.34 -2.17
C LYS A 15 4.40 16.05 -2.12
N GLN A 16 5.12 15.83 -1.01
CA GLN A 16 5.89 14.59 -0.81
C GLN A 16 4.97 13.37 -0.70
N LEU A 17 3.88 13.48 0.06
CA LEU A 17 2.89 12.42 0.20
C LEU A 17 2.25 12.07 -1.16
N ASP A 18 1.92 13.07 -1.97
CA ASP A 18 1.34 12.87 -3.29
C ASP A 18 2.34 12.21 -4.26
N ALA A 19 3.62 12.60 -4.22
CA ALA A 19 4.67 11.97 -5.00
C ALA A 19 4.86 10.49 -4.63
N LEU A 20 4.85 10.18 -3.33
CA LEU A 20 4.93 8.81 -2.82
C LEU A 20 3.71 7.97 -3.26
N ARG A 21 2.50 8.50 -3.07
CA ARG A 21 1.25 7.85 -3.49
C ARG A 21 1.25 7.54 -4.98
N LYS A 22 1.66 8.50 -5.82
CA LYS A 22 1.77 8.33 -7.28
C LYS A 22 2.78 7.24 -7.64
N SER A 23 3.94 7.24 -6.99
CA SER A 23 5.00 6.27 -7.26
C SER A 23 4.56 4.85 -6.91
N VAL A 24 3.92 4.68 -5.75
CA VAL A 24 3.36 3.38 -5.31
C VAL A 24 2.26 2.91 -6.26
N ALA A 25 1.32 3.79 -6.64
CA ALA A 25 0.25 3.46 -7.58
C ALA A 25 0.80 2.97 -8.92
N ASN A 26 1.80 3.65 -9.47
CA ASN A 26 2.45 3.25 -10.73
C ASN A 26 3.11 1.87 -10.64
N VAL A 27 3.78 1.56 -9.52
CA VAL A 27 4.42 0.26 -9.32
C VAL A 27 3.39 -0.86 -9.16
N LEU A 28 2.32 -0.63 -8.39
CA LEU A 28 1.25 -1.61 -8.21
C LEU A 28 0.54 -1.90 -9.54
N GLU A 29 0.30 -0.87 -10.35
CA GLU A 29 -0.27 -1.04 -11.68
C GLU A 29 0.64 -1.83 -12.61
N LYS A 30 1.95 -1.55 -12.58
CA LYS A 30 2.93 -2.33 -13.34
C LYS A 30 2.95 -3.79 -12.90
N LYS A 31 2.89 -4.05 -11.59
CA LYS A 31 2.82 -5.41 -11.02
C LYS A 31 1.57 -6.14 -11.49
N ARG A 32 0.40 -5.48 -11.42
CA ARG A 32 -0.87 -6.01 -11.92
C ARG A 32 -0.76 -6.43 -13.39
N ARG A 33 -0.21 -5.56 -14.24
CA ARG A 33 -0.04 -5.83 -15.68
C ARG A 33 0.94 -6.97 -16.00
N LEU A 34 1.86 -7.27 -15.09
CA LEU A 34 2.77 -8.41 -15.19
C LEU A 34 2.16 -9.69 -14.62
N GLY A 35 0.89 -9.68 -14.21
CA GLY A 35 0.25 -10.81 -13.54
C GLY A 35 0.78 -11.05 -12.13
N GLN A 36 1.41 -10.07 -11.48
CA GLN A 36 1.86 -10.19 -10.09
C GLN A 36 0.79 -9.66 -9.14
N TYR A 37 0.70 -10.27 -7.96
CA TYR A 37 -0.09 -9.75 -6.85
C TYR A 37 0.74 -8.87 -5.90
N ALA A 38 0.06 -8.07 -5.10
CA ALA A 38 0.63 -7.25 -4.04
C ALA A 38 -0.04 -7.57 -2.70
N VAL A 39 0.72 -7.43 -1.60
CA VAL A 39 0.22 -7.59 -0.23
C VAL A 39 0.31 -6.24 0.46
N THR A 40 -0.83 -5.71 0.91
CA THR A 40 -0.94 -4.46 1.68
C THR A 40 -1.40 -4.76 3.09
N TRP A 41 -0.96 -3.96 4.07
CA TRP A 41 -1.43 -4.10 5.45
C TRP A 41 -2.54 -3.09 5.70
N GLU A 42 -3.75 -3.59 5.96
CA GLU A 42 -4.94 -2.78 6.22
C GLU A 42 -5.55 -3.28 7.54
N ASN A 43 -5.81 -2.35 8.48
CA ASN A 43 -6.39 -2.68 9.79
C ASN A 43 -5.68 -3.81 10.55
N GLY A 44 -4.34 -3.87 10.44
CA GLY A 44 -3.52 -4.88 11.10
C GLY A 44 -3.56 -6.27 10.45
N LYS A 45 -4.11 -6.40 9.24
CA LYS A 45 -4.18 -7.66 8.50
C LYS A 45 -3.56 -7.53 7.11
N PRO A 46 -2.90 -8.58 6.60
CA PRO A 46 -2.46 -8.61 5.21
C PRO A 46 -3.67 -8.77 4.28
N VAL A 47 -3.77 -7.88 3.30
CA VAL A 47 -4.76 -7.87 2.22
C VAL A 47 -4.00 -8.13 0.92
N VAL A 48 -4.38 -9.19 0.22
CA VAL A 48 -3.76 -9.56 -1.05
C VAL A 48 -4.61 -9.01 -2.20
N ARG A 49 -3.97 -8.33 -3.16
CA ARG A 49 -4.63 -7.70 -4.32
C ARG A 49 -3.92 -8.10 -5.60
N GLY A 50 -4.67 -8.54 -6.60
CA GLY A 50 -4.16 -8.97 -7.91
C GLY A 50 -4.96 -10.15 -8.45
N GLU A 51 -5.00 -10.32 -9.76
CA GLU A 51 -5.72 -11.44 -10.40
C GLU A 51 -5.05 -12.79 -10.13
N ASP A 52 -3.72 -12.78 -9.98
CA ASP A 52 -2.90 -13.93 -9.58
C ASP A 52 -2.80 -14.08 -8.05
N ALA A 53 -3.65 -13.39 -7.29
CA ALA A 53 -3.68 -13.54 -5.85
C ALA A 53 -4.21 -14.94 -5.46
N PRO A 54 -3.58 -15.63 -4.51
CA PRO A 54 -4.07 -16.93 -4.05
C PRO A 54 -5.49 -16.81 -3.46
N VAL A 55 -6.38 -17.69 -3.89
CA VAL A 55 -7.77 -17.81 -3.38
C VAL A 55 -7.75 -18.46 -1.98
N ALA A 56 -7.62 -17.62 -0.94
CA ALA A 56 -7.84 -17.85 0.50
C ALA A 56 -6.73 -18.60 1.31
N PRO A 57 -6.73 -18.49 2.66
CA PRO A 57 -6.02 -17.45 3.40
C PRO A 57 -4.83 -18.03 4.19
N ALA A 58 -3.62 -17.50 4.01
CA ALA A 58 -2.49 -17.86 4.88
C ALA A 58 -2.54 -17.05 6.19
N GLY A 59 -3.61 -17.23 6.95
CA GLY A 59 -3.63 -17.08 8.40
C GLY A 59 -3.69 -18.48 9.00
N ALA A 60 -2.57 -19.20 8.97
CA ALA A 60 -2.38 -20.45 9.70
C ALA A 60 -0.90 -20.55 10.09
N ARG A 61 -0.53 -19.78 11.12
CA ARG A 61 0.45 -20.10 12.19
C ARG A 61 0.57 -18.92 13.14
#